data_AF-A0A853AP42-F1
#
_entry.id   AF-A0A853AP42-F1
#
_cell.length_a   1.000
_cell.length_b   1.000
_cell.length_c   1.000
_cell.angle_alpha   90.00
_cell.angle_beta   90.00
_cell.angle_gamma   90.00
#
_symmetry.space_group_name_H-M   'P 1'
#
loop_
_entity.id
_entity.type
_entity.pdbx_description
1 polymer ?
#
loop_
_entity_poly.entity_id
_entity_poly.type
_entity_poly.pdbx_seq_one_letter_code
_entity_poly.pdbx_strand_id
1 'polypeptide(L)'
;MIARRIAAATAAAAVLALIAPAGATVAEPTSTAPPSASTTADPGDGAIQQRYESMTDEEKAQVGEPVAEEVVVDEGLRYQDFTHARFYWTPDSGVTVVRGLIYQRFLELGGHDEVGVPITDELASSGGGRYSDFRTRDGAVHSAIYFSTETGAHLVTGPILEHFRELGEDAHFGSPATDTQLTPDAFGAYNHFVMPGSDREDASIYWTQPTGANAVQGAIRDAWAASGWEAGPLGYPVTDELTAPDGTGRYNRFNGDGRFPAGIVWSPDTGAHSVQGVIAQRYLELSGPGGVLGYPTTDELGTPDGRGRYNHFTGTGGASVYWTPETGAHEVYGGIRVRWAELGWERSYLGYPVSGEHDVPVGRATDFEHGVIEWHRDTGEVTDRPNP
;
A
#
# COMPACT_ATOMS: atom_id res chain seq x y z
N MET A 1 24.43 24.70 10.08
CA MET A 1 23.09 24.40 9.52
C MET A 1 23.17 23.38 8.37
N ILE A 2 24.10 22.39 8.46
CA ILE A 2 24.45 21.46 7.37
C ILE A 2 24.00 20.01 7.66
N ALA A 3 23.57 19.71 8.89
CA ALA A 3 23.29 18.34 9.33
C ALA A 3 21.87 17.81 9.03
N ARG A 4 21.01 18.55 8.33
CA ARG A 4 19.64 18.10 7.96
C ARG A 4 19.47 17.68 6.49
N ARG A 5 20.54 17.72 5.68
CA ARG A 5 20.49 17.41 4.23
C ARG A 5 20.89 15.98 3.84
N ILE A 6 21.21 15.10 4.80
CA ILE A 6 21.69 13.73 4.51
C ILE A 6 20.59 12.66 4.69
N ALA A 7 19.46 12.98 5.33
CA ALA A 7 18.45 11.99 5.68
C ALA A 7 17.47 11.62 4.54
N ALA A 8 17.33 12.44 3.48
CA ALA A 8 16.40 12.15 2.37
C ALA A 8 17.05 11.34 1.24
N ALA A 9 18.34 11.58 0.95
CA ALA A 9 19.08 10.87 -0.11
C ALA A 9 19.43 9.41 0.24
N THR A 10 19.26 8.99 1.50
CA THR A 10 19.52 7.61 1.94
C THR A 10 18.33 6.67 1.73
N ALA A 11 17.13 7.19 1.46
CA ALA A 11 15.92 6.38 1.32
C ALA A 11 15.79 5.75 -0.07
N ALA A 12 16.01 6.51 -1.16
CA ALA A 12 15.87 5.99 -2.53
C ALA A 12 16.83 4.82 -2.79
N ALA A 13 18.14 5.00 -2.59
CA ALA A 13 19.13 3.93 -2.74
C ALA A 13 18.84 2.69 -1.85
N ALA A 14 18.25 2.89 -0.66
CA ALA A 14 17.92 1.80 0.25
C ALA A 14 16.64 1.04 -0.17
N VAL A 15 15.61 1.73 -0.69
CA VAL A 15 14.46 1.08 -1.38
C VAL A 15 14.96 0.29 -2.59
N LEU A 16 15.87 0.86 -3.39
CA LEU A 16 16.48 0.19 -4.53
C LEU A 16 17.25 -1.08 -4.12
N ALA A 17 17.96 -1.06 -2.99
CA ALA A 17 18.70 -2.23 -2.48
C ALA A 17 17.78 -3.36 -2.00
N LEU A 18 16.56 -3.06 -1.52
CA LEU A 18 15.57 -4.05 -1.07
C LEU A 18 14.88 -4.79 -2.23
N ILE A 19 14.86 -4.20 -3.42
CA ILE A 19 14.13 -4.72 -4.59
C ILE A 19 15.04 -5.54 -5.52
N ALA A 20 16.36 -5.46 -5.37
CA ALA A 20 17.31 -6.21 -6.20
C ALA A 20 17.23 -7.73 -5.96
N PRO A 21 17.11 -8.57 -7.01
CA PRO A 21 17.12 -10.02 -6.86
C PRO A 21 18.48 -10.52 -6.35
N ALA A 22 18.46 -11.43 -5.38
CA ALA A 22 19.66 -12.11 -4.91
C ALA A 22 20.17 -13.09 -5.98
N GLY A 23 21.27 -12.74 -6.64
CA GLY A 23 22.12 -13.67 -7.36
C GLY A 23 22.00 -13.61 -8.89
N ALA A 24 22.91 -12.87 -9.51
CA ALA A 24 23.35 -13.14 -10.87
C ALA A 24 24.84 -13.48 -10.83
N THR A 25 25.17 -14.76 -10.98
CA THR A 25 26.54 -15.22 -11.22
C THR A 25 27.00 -14.72 -12.58
N VAL A 26 27.99 -13.83 -12.58
CA VAL A 26 28.65 -13.32 -13.78
C VAL A 26 29.48 -14.44 -14.42
N ALA A 27 29.18 -14.79 -15.67
CA ALA A 27 30.06 -15.59 -16.50
C ALA A 27 31.15 -14.67 -17.09
N GLU A 28 32.42 -15.04 -16.93
CA GLU A 28 33.56 -14.37 -17.55
C GLU A 28 33.49 -14.46 -19.08
N PRO A 29 33.70 -13.38 -19.85
CA PRO A 29 33.92 -13.49 -21.28
C PRO A 29 35.38 -13.87 -21.56
N THR A 30 35.57 -14.94 -22.32
CA THR A 30 36.85 -15.32 -22.93
C THR A 30 37.35 -14.25 -23.90
N SER A 31 38.59 -13.83 -23.67
CA SER A 31 39.38 -12.89 -24.47
C SER A 31 39.68 -13.40 -25.89
N THR A 32 39.31 -12.62 -26.91
CA THR A 32 39.91 -12.68 -28.26
C THR A 32 40.27 -11.27 -28.74
N ALA A 33 41.49 -11.13 -29.27
CA ALA A 33 42.12 -9.89 -29.73
C ALA A 33 41.42 -9.22 -30.95
N PRO A 34 41.65 -7.90 -31.21
CA PRO A 34 40.75 -7.08 -32.00
C PRO A 34 41.08 -7.08 -33.51
N PRO A 35 40.10 -6.83 -34.39
CA PRO A 35 40.38 -6.28 -35.71
C PRO A 35 40.26 -4.75 -35.72
N SER A 36 41.15 -4.16 -36.52
CA SER A 36 41.37 -2.77 -36.91
C SER A 36 40.23 -1.75 -36.73
N ALA A 37 40.56 -0.64 -36.07
CA ALA A 37 39.75 0.56 -35.91
C ALA A 37 39.30 1.13 -37.27
N SER A 38 38.00 1.03 -37.51
CA SER A 38 37.26 1.99 -38.33
C SER A 38 36.71 3.00 -37.34
N THR A 39 37.05 4.27 -37.48
CA THR A 39 36.51 5.34 -36.63
C THR A 39 35.03 5.52 -36.96
N THR A 40 34.18 4.65 -36.42
CA THR A 40 32.74 4.86 -36.38
C THR A 40 32.53 6.12 -35.54
N ALA A 41 31.92 7.15 -36.15
CA ALA A 41 31.54 8.36 -35.43
C ALA A 41 30.74 7.95 -34.18
N ASP A 42 31.13 8.49 -33.02
CA ASP A 42 30.41 8.25 -31.78
C ASP A 42 28.97 8.76 -31.97
N PRO A 43 27.95 7.89 -31.87
CA PRO A 43 26.57 8.25 -32.18
C PRO A 43 25.98 9.30 -31.24
N GLY A 44 26.60 9.53 -30.07
CA GLY A 44 26.18 10.59 -29.14
C GLY A 44 26.78 11.95 -29.44
N ASP A 45 27.79 12.03 -30.29
CA ASP A 45 28.55 13.27 -30.51
C ASP A 45 27.70 14.36 -31.18
N GLY A 46 27.48 15.45 -30.47
CA GLY A 46 26.66 16.57 -30.91
C GLY A 46 25.15 16.28 -30.99
N ALA A 47 24.68 15.13 -30.50
CA ALA A 47 23.26 14.78 -30.54
C ALA A 47 22.40 15.74 -29.70
N ILE A 48 22.88 16.12 -28.51
CA ILE A 48 22.20 17.06 -27.61
C ILE A 48 22.09 18.44 -28.28
N GLN A 49 23.19 18.94 -28.85
CA GLN A 49 23.19 20.22 -29.56
C GLN A 49 22.21 20.22 -30.73
N GLN A 50 22.20 19.15 -31.54
CA GLN A 50 21.25 19.01 -32.66
C GLN A 50 19.80 19.03 -32.17
N ARG A 51 19.48 18.32 -31.07
CA ARG A 51 18.14 18.33 -30.47
C ARG A 51 17.75 19.74 -30.05
N TYR A 52 18.62 20.46 -29.33
CA TYR A 52 18.37 21.84 -28.90
C TYR A 52 18.15 22.78 -30.09
N GLU A 53 19.00 22.72 -31.11
CA GLU A 53 18.88 23.58 -32.29
C GLU A 53 17.58 23.36 -33.07
N SER A 54 17.11 22.11 -33.13
CA SER A 54 15.86 21.72 -33.79
C SER A 54 14.58 22.18 -33.07
N MET A 55 14.68 22.59 -31.80
CA MET A 55 13.53 23.05 -31.03
C MET A 55 13.01 24.40 -31.54
N THR A 56 11.70 24.59 -31.38
CA THR A 56 11.03 25.88 -31.59
C THR A 56 11.48 26.92 -30.56
N ASP A 57 11.27 28.20 -30.85
CA ASP A 57 11.62 29.29 -29.92
C ASP A 57 10.85 29.17 -28.59
N GLU A 58 9.61 28.67 -28.62
CA GLU A 58 8.80 28.42 -27.42
C GLU A 58 9.39 27.30 -26.55
N GLU A 59 9.82 26.19 -27.17
CA GLU A 59 10.48 25.10 -26.46
C GLU A 59 11.84 25.54 -25.88
N LYS A 60 12.63 26.32 -26.65
CA LYS A 60 13.88 26.91 -26.18
C LYS A 60 13.67 27.83 -24.99
N ALA A 61 12.61 28.65 -25.00
CA ALA A 61 12.25 29.48 -23.85
C ALA A 61 11.90 28.64 -22.61
N GLN A 62 11.30 27.45 -22.78
CA GLN A 62 10.97 26.55 -21.66
C GLN A 62 12.19 25.84 -21.07
N VAL A 63 13.17 25.44 -21.89
CA VAL A 63 14.39 24.74 -21.41
C VAL A 63 15.52 25.70 -21.02
N GLY A 64 15.53 26.90 -21.60
CA GLY A 64 16.56 27.91 -21.42
C GLY A 64 17.82 27.66 -22.26
N GLU A 65 18.85 28.46 -22.02
CA GLU A 65 20.15 28.34 -22.68
C GLU A 65 21.05 27.33 -21.95
N PRO A 66 22.03 26.71 -22.66
CA PRO A 66 23.01 25.81 -22.05
C PRO A 66 23.87 26.56 -21.02
N VAL A 67 24.02 25.98 -19.84
CA VAL A 67 24.79 26.58 -18.73
C VAL A 67 26.19 25.96 -18.57
N ALA A 68 26.42 24.80 -19.18
CA ALA A 68 27.69 24.09 -19.15
C ALA A 68 27.95 23.38 -20.49
N GLU A 69 29.20 22.98 -20.72
CA GLU A 69 29.54 22.09 -21.83
C GLU A 69 28.96 20.69 -21.61
N GLU A 70 28.77 19.94 -22.69
CA GLU A 70 28.33 18.56 -22.64
C GLU A 70 29.30 17.70 -21.83
N VAL A 71 28.76 16.95 -20.87
CA VAL A 71 29.49 16.01 -20.03
C VAL A 71 29.34 14.62 -20.62
N VAL A 72 30.46 14.04 -21.05
CA VAL A 72 30.56 12.62 -21.44
C VAL A 72 30.93 11.82 -20.20
N VAL A 73 30.00 11.03 -19.66
CA VAL A 73 30.27 10.15 -18.52
C VAL A 73 31.05 8.93 -18.99
N ASP A 74 30.59 8.32 -20.08
CA ASP A 74 31.22 7.22 -20.82
C ASP A 74 30.46 6.96 -22.13
N GLU A 75 30.73 5.82 -22.79
CA GLU A 75 30.10 5.42 -24.07
C GLU A 75 28.58 5.31 -24.02
N GLY A 76 27.98 5.14 -22.83
CA GLY A 76 26.54 4.93 -22.66
C GLY A 76 25.76 6.14 -22.15
N LEU A 77 26.43 7.21 -21.71
CA LEU A 77 25.76 8.35 -21.08
C LEU A 77 26.48 9.67 -21.32
N ARG A 78 25.72 10.62 -21.89
CA ARG A 78 26.08 12.03 -22.02
C ARG A 78 24.97 12.90 -21.45
N TYR A 79 25.31 14.05 -20.88
CA TYR A 79 24.29 15.02 -20.47
C TYR A 79 24.79 16.46 -20.58
N GLN A 80 23.86 17.39 -20.69
CA GLN A 80 24.15 18.82 -20.66
C GLN A 80 23.10 19.55 -19.85
N ASP A 81 23.55 20.44 -18.96
CA ASP A 81 22.68 21.30 -18.17
C ASP A 81 22.27 22.55 -18.97
N PHE A 82 20.98 22.86 -18.88
CA PHE A 82 20.36 24.08 -19.37
C PHE A 82 19.72 24.82 -18.19
N THR A 83 19.36 26.09 -18.39
CA THR A 83 18.88 26.95 -17.29
C THR A 83 17.65 26.37 -16.57
N HIS A 84 16.76 25.66 -17.28
CA HIS A 84 15.52 25.09 -16.75
C HIS A 84 15.32 23.61 -17.08
N ALA A 85 16.36 22.94 -17.57
CA ALA A 85 16.29 21.55 -17.99
C ALA A 85 17.66 20.88 -17.94
N ARG A 86 17.67 19.55 -18.03
CA ARG A 86 18.85 18.77 -18.36
C ARG A 86 18.54 17.83 -19.50
N PHE A 87 19.41 17.87 -20.50
CA PHE A 87 19.34 17.00 -21.67
C PHE A 87 20.26 15.82 -21.41
N TYR A 88 19.79 14.64 -21.79
CA TYR A 88 20.51 13.39 -21.68
C TYR A 88 20.59 12.76 -23.06
N TRP A 89 21.67 12.04 -23.33
CA TRP A 89 21.74 11.12 -24.46
C TRP A 89 22.21 9.76 -23.94
N THR A 90 21.51 8.71 -24.39
CA THR A 90 21.95 7.32 -24.26
C THR A 90 21.77 6.60 -25.60
N PRO A 91 22.50 5.49 -25.84
CA PRO A 91 22.28 4.66 -27.02
C PRO A 91 20.84 4.13 -27.16
N ASP A 92 20.18 3.87 -26.03
CA ASP A 92 18.86 3.22 -25.99
C ASP A 92 17.70 4.21 -26.16
N SER A 93 17.79 5.39 -25.56
CA SER A 93 16.71 6.39 -25.54
C SER A 93 16.92 7.53 -26.55
N GLY A 94 18.12 7.68 -27.12
CA GLY A 94 18.49 8.91 -27.82
C GLY A 94 18.49 10.11 -26.86
N VAL A 95 18.19 11.31 -27.38
CA VAL A 95 18.15 12.53 -26.57
C VAL A 95 16.81 12.68 -25.84
N THR A 96 16.84 12.70 -24.51
CA THR A 96 15.70 12.94 -23.63
C THR A 96 15.90 14.20 -22.80
N VAL A 97 14.79 14.88 -22.45
CA VAL A 97 14.82 16.16 -21.74
C VAL A 97 13.96 16.11 -20.49
N VAL A 98 14.58 16.42 -19.35
CA VAL A 98 13.88 16.61 -18.07
C VAL A 98 13.84 18.11 -17.80
N ARG A 99 12.64 18.68 -17.62
CA ARG A 99 12.45 20.13 -17.47
C ARG A 99 11.42 20.50 -16.41
N GLY A 100 11.27 21.80 -16.17
CA GLY A 100 10.21 22.35 -15.33
C GLY A 100 10.26 21.89 -13.87
N LEU A 101 9.10 21.65 -13.28
CA LEU A 101 8.99 21.25 -11.86
C LEU A 101 9.46 19.81 -11.62
N ILE A 102 9.35 18.94 -12.63
CA ILE A 102 9.93 17.60 -12.59
C ILE A 102 11.47 17.69 -12.53
N TYR A 103 12.09 18.56 -13.33
CA TYR A 103 13.55 18.78 -13.28
C TYR A 103 14.03 19.30 -11.94
N GLN A 104 13.31 20.27 -11.35
CA GLN A 104 13.67 20.77 -10.02
C GLN A 104 13.66 19.63 -9.00
N ARG A 105 12.59 18.83 -8.98
CA ARG A 105 12.50 17.69 -8.07
C ARG A 105 13.57 16.63 -8.33
N PHE A 106 13.80 16.32 -9.61
CA PHE A 106 14.84 15.39 -10.04
C PHE A 106 16.22 15.79 -9.50
N LEU A 107 16.60 17.07 -9.59
CA LEU A 107 17.87 17.55 -9.02
C LEU A 107 17.91 17.49 -7.49
N GLU A 108 16.82 17.84 -6.82
CA GLU A 108 16.72 17.76 -5.36
C GLU A 108 16.91 16.34 -4.82
N LEU A 109 16.49 15.35 -5.60
CA LEU A 109 16.63 13.93 -5.29
C LEU A 109 18.02 13.37 -5.60
N GLY A 110 18.94 14.17 -6.16
CA GLY A 110 20.29 13.72 -6.55
C GLY A 110 20.46 13.47 -8.04
N GLY A 111 19.44 13.73 -8.86
CA GLY A 111 19.49 13.59 -10.30
C GLY A 111 19.66 12.13 -10.73
N HIS A 112 20.42 11.93 -11.81
CA HIS A 112 20.54 10.61 -12.45
C HIS A 112 21.27 9.57 -11.61
N ASP A 113 22.08 10.00 -10.64
CA ASP A 113 22.80 9.07 -9.76
C ASP A 113 21.85 8.36 -8.79
N GLU A 114 20.74 9.00 -8.39
CA GLU A 114 19.78 8.46 -7.42
C GLU A 114 18.46 8.04 -8.07
N VAL A 115 17.93 8.84 -9.00
CA VAL A 115 16.63 8.60 -9.65
C VAL A 115 16.77 7.70 -10.89
N GLY A 116 17.92 7.76 -11.55
CA GLY A 116 18.18 7.12 -12.84
C GLY A 116 18.15 8.10 -14.03
N VAL A 117 18.51 7.59 -15.20
CA VAL A 117 18.57 8.37 -16.44
C VAL A 117 17.17 8.44 -17.06
N PRO A 118 16.71 9.61 -17.52
CA PRO A 118 15.40 9.74 -18.16
C PRO A 118 15.33 8.95 -19.47
N ILE A 119 14.26 8.17 -19.62
CA ILE A 119 13.99 7.36 -20.82
C ILE A 119 12.83 7.91 -21.67
N THR A 120 12.13 8.93 -21.17
CA THR A 120 11.08 9.66 -21.89
C THR A 120 11.30 11.17 -21.75
N ASP A 121 10.85 11.94 -22.75
CA ASP A 121 10.54 13.36 -22.55
C ASP A 121 9.32 13.47 -21.61
N GLU A 122 9.03 14.66 -21.08
CA GLU A 122 7.83 14.91 -20.26
C GLU A 122 6.53 14.51 -20.99
N LEU A 123 5.79 13.58 -20.40
CA LEU A 123 4.51 13.06 -20.90
C LEU A 123 3.35 13.60 -20.05
N ALA A 124 2.15 13.65 -20.64
CA ALA A 124 0.92 13.94 -19.89
C ALA A 124 0.49 12.70 -19.09
N SER A 125 0.11 12.89 -17.83
CA SER A 125 -0.53 11.84 -17.02
C SER A 125 -2.04 11.81 -17.25
N SER A 126 -2.71 10.74 -16.83
CA SER A 126 -4.14 10.53 -17.09
C SER A 126 -5.03 11.52 -16.33
N GLY A 127 -4.59 11.97 -15.15
CA GLY A 127 -5.28 12.93 -14.28
C GLY A 127 -5.03 14.41 -14.62
N GLY A 128 -4.39 14.70 -15.75
CA GLY A 128 -4.13 16.07 -16.22
C GLY A 128 -2.82 16.68 -15.70
N GLY A 129 -2.02 15.90 -14.97
CA GLY A 129 -0.65 16.22 -14.61
C GLY A 129 0.36 15.86 -15.71
N ARG A 130 1.62 15.69 -15.29
CA ARG A 130 2.76 15.35 -16.15
C ARG A 130 3.66 14.34 -15.46
N TYR A 131 4.40 13.56 -16.21
CA TYR A 131 5.45 12.71 -15.64
C TYR A 131 6.62 12.52 -16.60
N SER A 132 7.75 12.10 -16.06
CA SER A 132 8.89 11.57 -16.81
C SER A 132 9.30 10.22 -16.22
N ASP A 133 9.65 9.28 -17.08
CA ASP A 133 10.18 7.98 -16.68
C ASP A 133 11.70 8.00 -16.64
N PHE A 134 12.24 7.29 -15.67
CA PHE A 134 13.66 7.13 -15.45
C PHE A 134 13.99 5.66 -15.25
N ARG A 135 15.22 5.30 -15.61
CA ARG A 135 15.73 3.95 -15.40
C ARG A 135 17.13 4.01 -14.83
N THR A 136 17.41 3.15 -13.86
CA THR A 136 18.78 2.95 -13.38
C THR A 136 19.68 2.43 -14.50
N ARG A 137 20.98 2.68 -14.37
CA ARG A 137 21.94 2.35 -15.42
C ARG A 137 22.08 0.85 -15.68
N ASP A 138 21.84 0.01 -14.68
CA ASP A 138 21.78 -1.44 -14.81
C ASP A 138 20.44 -1.95 -15.38
N GLY A 139 19.49 -1.04 -15.62
CA GLY A 139 18.16 -1.34 -16.12
C GLY A 139 17.21 -1.95 -15.09
N ALA A 140 17.66 -2.15 -13.85
CA ALA A 140 16.95 -2.97 -12.86
C ALA A 140 15.74 -2.27 -12.25
N VAL A 141 15.75 -0.94 -12.14
CA VAL A 141 14.69 -0.19 -11.46
C VAL A 141 14.09 0.85 -12.39
N HIS A 142 12.76 0.81 -12.49
CA HIS A 142 11.94 1.80 -13.16
C HIS A 142 11.41 2.79 -12.12
N SER A 143 11.62 4.08 -12.34
CA SER A 143 11.06 5.14 -11.51
C SER A 143 10.42 6.20 -12.38
N ALA A 144 9.52 6.98 -11.79
CA ALA A 144 8.88 8.10 -12.46
C ALA A 144 8.70 9.23 -11.47
N ILE A 145 8.85 10.46 -11.96
CA ILE A 145 8.47 11.64 -11.19
C ILE A 145 7.17 12.16 -11.80
N TYR A 146 6.10 12.11 -11.01
CA TYR A 146 4.80 12.65 -11.37
C TYR A 146 4.65 14.06 -10.81
N PHE A 147 4.13 14.98 -11.60
CA PHE A 147 3.79 16.33 -11.22
C PHE A 147 2.29 16.57 -11.38
N SER A 148 1.66 17.06 -10.32
CA SER A 148 0.33 17.67 -10.36
C SER A 148 0.37 19.08 -9.76
N THR A 149 -0.59 19.92 -10.13
CA THR A 149 -0.75 21.24 -9.49
C THR A 149 -1.21 21.16 -8.04
N GLU A 150 -1.75 20.01 -7.63
CA GLU A 150 -2.30 19.77 -6.30
C GLU A 150 -1.22 19.35 -5.30
N THR A 151 -0.40 18.38 -5.69
CA THR A 151 0.60 17.76 -4.81
C THR A 151 2.03 18.21 -5.10
N GLY A 152 2.30 18.79 -6.28
CA GLY A 152 3.66 19.06 -6.74
C GLY A 152 4.29 17.84 -7.40
N ALA A 153 5.62 17.82 -7.47
CA ALA A 153 6.39 16.75 -8.12
C ALA A 153 6.92 15.73 -7.10
N HIS A 154 6.63 14.45 -7.32
CA HIS A 154 6.97 13.36 -6.40
C HIS A 154 7.46 12.10 -7.13
N LEU A 155 8.46 11.45 -6.53
CA LEU A 155 9.04 10.20 -7.03
C LEU A 155 8.16 8.98 -6.67
N VAL A 156 7.89 8.14 -7.65
CA VAL A 156 7.31 6.80 -7.46
C VAL A 156 8.25 5.78 -8.11
N THR A 157 8.66 4.75 -7.36
CA THR A 157 9.69 3.80 -7.84
C THR A 157 9.29 2.33 -7.70
N GLY A 158 9.83 1.52 -8.60
CA GLY A 158 9.79 0.07 -8.56
C GLY A 158 8.36 -0.50 -8.58
N PRO A 159 8.09 -1.55 -7.78
CA PRO A 159 6.78 -2.21 -7.77
C PRO A 159 5.60 -1.29 -7.40
N ILE A 160 5.85 -0.21 -6.64
CA ILE A 160 4.80 0.76 -6.31
C ILE A 160 4.39 1.52 -7.58
N LEU A 161 5.35 1.90 -8.43
CA LEU A 161 5.06 2.58 -9.70
C LEU A 161 4.28 1.68 -10.65
N GLU A 162 4.70 0.42 -10.76
CA GLU A 162 4.03 -0.57 -11.60
C GLU A 162 2.57 -0.75 -11.17
N HIS A 163 2.35 -0.95 -9.88
CA HIS A 163 1.00 -1.15 -9.35
C HIS A 163 0.15 0.13 -9.41
N PHE A 164 0.73 1.31 -9.14
CA PHE A 164 0.04 2.60 -9.32
C PHE A 164 -0.51 2.77 -10.75
N ARG A 165 0.27 2.33 -11.76
CA ARG A 165 -0.17 2.35 -13.17
C ARG A 165 -1.27 1.34 -13.46
N GLU A 166 -1.20 0.15 -12.87
CA GLU A 166 -2.25 -0.88 -12.98
C GLU A 166 -3.60 -0.40 -12.39
N LEU A 167 -3.55 0.38 -11.32
CA LEU A 167 -4.72 1.00 -10.68
C LEU A 167 -5.31 2.18 -11.48
N GLY A 168 -4.73 2.54 -12.63
CA GLY A 168 -5.24 3.60 -13.50
C GLY A 168 -4.59 4.97 -13.31
N GLU A 169 -3.39 5.01 -12.69
CA GLU A 169 -2.60 6.22 -12.45
C GLU A 169 -3.38 7.30 -11.68
N ASP A 170 -3.07 8.58 -11.93
CA ASP A 170 -3.57 9.72 -11.19
C ASP A 170 -5.04 10.05 -11.50
N ALA A 171 -5.57 9.67 -12.66
CA ALA A 171 -7.00 9.86 -12.95
C ALA A 171 -7.92 9.03 -12.06
N HIS A 172 -7.50 7.83 -11.66
CA HIS A 172 -8.34 6.90 -10.90
C HIS A 172 -7.92 6.81 -9.44
N PHE A 173 -6.63 6.60 -9.19
CA PHE A 173 -6.12 6.40 -7.83
C PHE A 173 -5.74 7.72 -7.14
N GLY A 174 -5.32 8.72 -7.93
CA GLY A 174 -4.96 10.04 -7.42
C GLY A 174 -3.49 10.37 -7.58
N SER A 175 -3.15 11.63 -7.28
CA SER A 175 -1.79 12.15 -7.48
C SER A 175 -0.87 11.72 -6.33
N PRO A 176 0.37 11.28 -6.61
CA PRO A 176 1.36 11.06 -5.56
C PRO A 176 1.58 12.32 -4.73
N ALA A 177 1.59 12.17 -3.41
CA ALA A 177 1.71 13.24 -2.43
C ALA A 177 3.04 13.23 -1.68
N THR A 178 3.76 12.12 -1.75
CA THR A 178 5.10 11.94 -1.21
C THR A 178 5.98 11.25 -2.22
N ASP A 179 7.30 11.44 -2.12
CA ASP A 179 8.23 10.50 -2.74
C ASP A 179 8.12 9.11 -2.11
N THR A 180 8.61 8.10 -2.82
CA THR A 180 8.75 6.75 -2.25
C THR A 180 9.72 6.78 -1.08
N GLN A 181 9.27 6.29 0.06
CA GLN A 181 10.04 6.23 1.30
C GLN A 181 10.11 4.79 1.80
N LEU A 182 11.16 4.45 2.53
CA LEU A 182 11.18 3.24 3.34
C LEU A 182 10.24 3.40 4.53
N THR A 183 9.59 2.31 4.91
CA THR A 183 8.95 2.23 6.21
C THR A 183 9.99 2.37 7.34
N PRO A 184 9.62 2.87 8.52
CA PRO A 184 10.55 3.09 9.63
C PRO A 184 11.31 1.84 10.10
N ASP A 185 10.74 0.66 9.91
CA ASP A 185 11.36 -0.65 10.19
C ASP A 185 12.28 -1.14 9.05
N ALA A 186 12.35 -0.40 7.94
CA ALA A 186 13.05 -0.72 6.70
C ALA A 186 12.65 -2.08 6.07
N PHE A 187 11.45 -2.59 6.38
CA PHE A 187 10.95 -3.84 5.82
C PHE A 187 10.23 -3.64 4.48
N GLY A 188 9.61 -2.47 4.28
CA GLY A 188 8.87 -2.13 3.09
C GLY A 188 9.16 -0.72 2.59
N ALA A 189 8.42 -0.34 1.55
CA ALA A 189 8.42 1.02 1.01
C ALA A 189 6.99 1.49 0.77
N TYR A 190 6.76 2.80 0.72
CA TYR A 190 5.43 3.34 0.50
C TYR A 190 5.44 4.72 -0.19
N ASN A 191 4.29 5.05 -0.77
CA ASN A 191 3.90 6.40 -1.17
C ASN A 191 2.51 6.72 -0.60
N HIS A 192 2.28 7.98 -0.22
CA HIS A 192 0.94 8.52 0.01
C HIS A 192 0.44 9.25 -1.23
N PHE A 193 -0.89 9.29 -1.40
CA PHE A 193 -1.58 9.84 -2.55
C PHE A 193 -2.78 10.67 -2.10
N VAL A 194 -3.14 11.67 -2.91
CA VAL A 194 -4.38 12.45 -2.79
C VAL A 194 -5.33 11.99 -3.89
N MET A 195 -6.45 11.37 -3.52
CA MET A 195 -7.47 10.90 -4.46
C MET A 195 -8.16 12.06 -5.18
N PRO A 196 -8.70 11.83 -6.40
CA PRO A 196 -9.41 12.86 -7.15
C PRO A 196 -10.55 13.51 -6.33
N GLY A 197 -10.48 14.83 -6.16
CA GLY A 197 -11.49 15.60 -5.43
C GLY A 197 -11.29 15.66 -3.91
N SER A 198 -10.17 15.14 -3.41
CA SER A 198 -9.75 15.24 -2.01
C SER A 198 -8.75 16.39 -1.81
N ASP A 199 -8.66 16.92 -0.59
CA ASP A 199 -7.66 17.93 -0.20
C ASP A 199 -6.62 17.40 0.80
N ARG A 200 -6.63 16.09 1.03
CA ARG A 200 -5.82 15.40 2.02
C ARG A 200 -5.28 14.10 1.45
N GLU A 201 -4.19 13.62 2.04
CA GLU A 201 -3.73 12.26 1.78
C GLU A 201 -4.78 11.28 2.28
N ASP A 202 -5.35 10.50 1.38
CA ASP A 202 -6.43 9.55 1.64
C ASP A 202 -6.26 8.24 0.88
N ALA A 203 -5.16 8.07 0.15
CA ALA A 203 -4.73 6.81 -0.43
C ALA A 203 -3.25 6.54 -0.15
N SER A 204 -2.86 5.27 -0.13
CA SER A 204 -1.47 4.83 0.03
C SER A 204 -1.25 3.51 -0.66
N ILE A 205 -0.05 3.35 -1.22
CA ILE A 205 0.43 2.07 -1.73
C ILE A 205 1.66 1.70 -0.91
N TYR A 206 1.61 0.52 -0.30
CA TYR A 206 2.72 -0.06 0.44
C TYR A 206 3.22 -1.30 -0.30
N TRP A 207 4.53 -1.44 -0.38
CA TRP A 207 5.18 -2.61 -0.93
C TRP A 207 5.98 -3.34 0.14
N THR A 208 5.87 -4.67 0.15
CA THR A 208 6.82 -5.54 0.84
C THR A 208 7.22 -6.69 -0.09
N GLN A 209 8.40 -7.26 0.12
CA GLN A 209 8.85 -8.40 -0.67
C GLN A 209 7.88 -9.60 -0.64
N PRO A 210 7.28 -9.99 0.51
CA PRO A 210 6.39 -11.14 0.55
C PRO A 210 5.02 -10.94 -0.13
N THR A 211 4.48 -9.71 -0.13
CA THR A 211 3.08 -9.46 -0.54
C THR A 211 2.93 -8.54 -1.75
N GLY A 212 4.03 -8.00 -2.27
CA GLY A 212 3.99 -7.04 -3.37
C GLY A 212 3.43 -5.69 -2.94
N ALA A 213 3.08 -4.87 -3.93
CA ALA A 213 2.47 -3.56 -3.73
C ALA A 213 0.97 -3.72 -3.53
N ASN A 214 0.43 -3.08 -2.50
CA ASN A 214 -0.99 -3.15 -2.13
C ASN A 214 -1.50 -1.77 -1.74
N ALA A 215 -2.67 -1.42 -2.27
CA ALA A 215 -3.34 -0.14 -2.04
C ALA A 215 -4.32 -0.18 -0.86
N VAL A 216 -4.27 0.88 -0.04
CA VAL A 216 -5.21 1.14 1.06
C VAL A 216 -5.71 2.58 0.95
N GLN A 217 -7.02 2.79 0.96
CA GLN A 217 -7.61 4.11 0.70
C GLN A 217 -8.82 4.43 1.58
N GLY A 218 -9.23 5.69 1.56
CA GLY A 218 -10.41 6.23 2.22
C GLY A 218 -10.47 5.90 3.72
N ALA A 219 -11.68 5.54 4.18
CA ALA A 219 -11.94 5.28 5.59
C ALA A 219 -11.14 4.08 6.15
N ILE A 220 -10.79 3.11 5.30
CA ILE A 220 -9.95 1.97 5.71
C ILE A 220 -8.54 2.45 6.00
N ARG A 221 -7.96 3.28 5.12
CA ARG A 221 -6.64 3.90 5.36
C ARG A 221 -6.66 4.75 6.63
N ASP A 222 -7.68 5.57 6.82
CA ASP A 222 -7.81 6.44 7.99
C ASP A 222 -7.85 5.62 9.30
N ALA A 223 -8.57 4.49 9.32
CA ALA A 223 -8.59 3.58 10.46
C ALA A 223 -7.24 2.88 10.69
N TRP A 224 -6.57 2.45 9.62
CA TRP A 224 -5.24 1.85 9.71
C TRP A 224 -4.20 2.84 10.25
N ALA A 225 -4.23 4.08 9.76
CA ALA A 225 -3.41 5.17 10.26
C ALA A 225 -3.60 5.42 11.76
N ALA A 226 -4.86 5.45 12.20
CA ALA A 226 -5.21 5.61 13.62
C ALA A 226 -4.74 4.42 14.49
N SER A 227 -4.60 3.23 13.90
CA SER A 227 -4.06 2.04 14.57
C SER A 227 -2.54 1.98 14.63
N GLY A 228 -1.83 2.95 14.04
CA GLY A 228 -0.37 3.04 14.05
C GLY A 228 0.31 2.50 12.78
N TRP A 229 -0.39 2.43 11.65
CA TRP A 229 0.14 1.99 10.36
C TRP A 229 0.77 0.58 10.43
N GLU A 230 1.83 0.33 9.67
CA GLU A 230 2.57 -0.92 9.64
C GLU A 230 3.27 -1.28 10.96
N ALA A 231 3.53 -0.28 11.81
CA ALA A 231 4.04 -0.48 13.16
C ALA A 231 2.94 -0.88 14.17
N GLY A 232 1.67 -0.75 13.76
CA GLY A 232 0.49 -1.12 14.53
C GLY A 232 0.23 -2.63 14.54
N PRO A 233 -0.82 -3.08 15.27
CA PRO A 233 -1.12 -4.51 15.43
C PRO A 233 -1.61 -5.19 14.15
N LEU A 234 -2.02 -4.40 13.15
CA LEU A 234 -2.49 -4.92 11.87
C LEU A 234 -1.33 -5.24 10.92
N GLY A 235 -0.17 -4.58 11.07
CA GLY A 235 0.97 -4.76 10.18
C GLY A 235 0.73 -4.20 8.77
N TYR A 236 1.30 -4.88 7.77
CA TYR A 236 1.30 -4.48 6.36
C TYR A 236 0.07 -4.97 5.61
N PRO A 237 -0.43 -4.19 4.63
CA PRO A 237 -1.49 -4.65 3.73
C PRO A 237 -0.98 -5.82 2.87
N VAL A 238 -1.85 -6.80 2.68
CA VAL A 238 -1.58 -7.99 1.86
C VAL A 238 -2.56 -8.16 0.70
N THR A 239 -3.52 -7.24 0.60
CA THR A 239 -4.43 -7.11 -0.53
C THR A 239 -4.65 -5.62 -0.81
N ASP A 240 -5.01 -5.31 -2.04
CA ASP A 240 -5.78 -4.11 -2.35
C ASP A 240 -7.14 -4.11 -1.63
N GLU A 241 -7.85 -2.99 -1.74
CA GLU A 241 -9.21 -2.87 -1.22
C GLU A 241 -10.15 -3.81 -2.00
N LEU A 242 -10.69 -4.80 -1.31
CA LEU A 242 -11.62 -5.78 -1.86
C LEU A 242 -13.06 -5.35 -1.62
N THR A 243 -13.95 -5.70 -2.55
CA THR A 243 -15.40 -5.52 -2.38
C THR A 243 -15.98 -6.70 -1.60
N ALA A 244 -16.80 -6.41 -0.59
CA ALA A 244 -17.53 -7.44 0.14
C ALA A 244 -18.49 -8.19 -0.81
N PRO A 245 -18.79 -9.49 -0.58
CA PRO A 245 -19.61 -10.29 -1.49
C PRO A 245 -21.02 -9.74 -1.78
N ASP A 246 -21.57 -8.92 -0.88
CA ASP A 246 -22.86 -8.25 -1.04
C ASP A 246 -22.79 -6.98 -1.93
N GLY A 247 -21.60 -6.58 -2.38
CA GLY A 247 -21.34 -5.38 -3.18
C GLY A 247 -21.34 -4.06 -2.40
N THR A 248 -21.64 -4.08 -1.10
CA THR A 248 -21.86 -2.87 -0.31
C THR A 248 -20.58 -2.40 0.37
N GLY A 249 -19.98 -3.26 1.19
CA GLY A 249 -18.80 -2.91 1.96
C GLY A 249 -17.49 -3.07 1.20
N ARG A 250 -16.42 -2.67 1.87
CA ARG A 250 -15.03 -2.79 1.40
C ARG A 250 -14.16 -3.33 2.51
N TYR A 251 -13.05 -3.98 2.17
CA TYR A 251 -12.09 -4.44 3.18
C TYR A 251 -10.68 -4.59 2.61
N ASN A 252 -9.68 -4.31 3.44
CA ASN A 252 -8.30 -4.75 3.20
C ASN A 252 -7.94 -5.84 4.21
N ARG A 253 -7.11 -6.78 3.77
CA ARG A 253 -6.45 -7.73 4.66
C ARG A 253 -5.04 -7.26 4.97
N PHE A 254 -4.59 -7.57 6.17
CA PHE A 254 -3.25 -7.28 6.66
C PHE A 254 -2.61 -8.54 7.25
N ASN A 255 -1.28 -8.55 7.34
CA ASN A 255 -0.53 -9.71 7.83
C ASN A 255 -0.59 -9.90 9.36
N GLY A 256 -1.13 -8.93 10.10
CA GLY A 256 -1.25 -8.98 11.55
C GLY A 256 0.11 -9.04 12.23
N ASP A 257 0.23 -9.91 13.24
CA ASP A 257 1.49 -10.22 13.92
C ASP A 257 2.35 -11.25 13.16
N GLY A 258 1.97 -11.61 11.93
CA GLY A 258 2.59 -12.65 11.11
C GLY A 258 2.18 -14.08 11.49
N ARG A 259 1.44 -14.27 12.59
CA ARG A 259 0.90 -15.57 13.03
C ARG A 259 -0.60 -15.66 12.81
N PHE A 260 -1.32 -14.57 13.03
CA PHE A 260 -2.77 -14.49 12.91
C PHE A 260 -3.20 -13.38 11.95
N PRO A 261 -4.32 -13.57 11.23
CA PRO A 261 -4.78 -12.61 10.24
C PRO A 261 -5.25 -11.32 10.91
N ALA A 262 -5.19 -10.23 10.14
CA ALA A 262 -5.79 -8.96 10.48
C ALA A 262 -6.54 -8.37 9.28
N GLY A 263 -7.48 -7.48 9.54
CA GLY A 263 -8.28 -6.84 8.52
C GLY A 263 -8.96 -5.60 9.04
N ILE A 264 -9.23 -4.67 8.13
CA ILE A 264 -10.17 -3.57 8.38
C ILE A 264 -11.30 -3.73 7.37
N VAL A 265 -12.53 -3.69 7.88
CA VAL A 265 -13.74 -3.80 7.09
C VAL A 265 -14.53 -2.51 7.25
N TRP A 266 -14.95 -1.93 6.13
CA TRP A 266 -15.79 -0.75 6.07
C TRP A 266 -17.17 -1.09 5.48
N SER A 267 -18.20 -0.47 6.03
CA SER A 267 -19.53 -0.39 5.43
C SER A 267 -20.10 1.03 5.63
N PRO A 268 -21.07 1.47 4.81
CA PRO A 268 -21.69 2.78 4.99
C PRO A 268 -22.40 2.92 6.35
N ASP A 269 -22.92 1.83 6.92
CA ASP A 269 -23.70 1.87 8.16
C ASP A 269 -22.82 1.80 9.42
N THR A 270 -21.65 1.16 9.32
CA THR A 270 -20.77 0.92 10.48
C THR A 270 -19.53 1.79 10.48
N GLY A 271 -19.10 2.30 9.33
CA GLY A 271 -17.74 2.82 9.18
C GLY A 271 -16.70 1.71 9.16
N ALA A 272 -15.42 2.08 9.25
CA ALA A 272 -14.27 1.18 9.18
C ALA A 272 -13.90 0.66 10.57
N HIS A 273 -13.82 -0.66 10.72
CA HIS A 273 -13.45 -1.31 11.96
C HIS A 273 -12.44 -2.44 11.74
N SER A 274 -11.53 -2.56 12.70
CA SER A 274 -10.51 -3.59 12.73
C SER A 274 -11.00 -4.90 13.35
N VAL A 275 -10.60 -6.00 12.72
CA VAL A 275 -10.70 -7.36 13.24
C VAL A 275 -9.30 -7.97 13.14
N GLN A 276 -8.80 -8.57 14.22
CA GLN A 276 -7.43 -9.10 14.24
C GLN A 276 -7.32 -10.41 15.02
N GLY A 277 -6.15 -11.03 14.95
CA GLY A 277 -5.84 -12.21 15.74
C GLY A 277 -6.76 -13.40 15.47
N VAL A 278 -7.01 -14.15 16.53
CA VAL A 278 -7.93 -15.30 16.54
C VAL A 278 -9.39 -14.92 16.34
N ILE A 279 -9.79 -13.68 16.65
CA ILE A 279 -11.13 -13.17 16.33
C ILE A 279 -11.27 -12.99 14.82
N ALA A 280 -10.30 -12.38 14.15
CA ALA A 280 -10.27 -12.30 12.69
C ALA A 280 -10.24 -13.69 12.04
N GLN A 281 -9.46 -14.62 12.59
CA GLN A 281 -9.45 -16.00 12.09
C GLN A 281 -10.86 -16.60 12.12
N ARG A 282 -11.56 -16.50 13.25
CA ARG A 282 -12.92 -17.02 13.39
C ARG A 282 -13.91 -16.31 12.47
N TYR A 283 -13.79 -14.99 12.33
CA TYR A 283 -14.61 -14.20 11.42
C TYR A 283 -14.43 -14.64 9.95
N LEU A 284 -13.19 -14.91 9.52
CA LEU A 284 -12.89 -15.40 8.17
C LEU A 284 -13.41 -16.83 7.94
N GLU A 285 -13.31 -17.72 8.94
CA GLU A 285 -13.90 -19.08 8.89
C GLU A 285 -15.41 -19.04 8.66
N LEU A 286 -16.07 -17.97 9.15
CA LEU A 286 -17.50 -17.74 8.99
C LEU A 286 -17.85 -16.88 7.76
N SER A 287 -16.95 -16.82 6.76
CA SER A 287 -17.09 -16.06 5.50
C SER A 287 -17.01 -14.53 5.62
N GLY A 288 -16.50 -14.01 6.74
CA GLY A 288 -16.24 -12.58 6.94
C GLY A 288 -17.50 -11.72 6.70
N PRO A 289 -17.40 -10.58 5.98
CA PRO A 289 -18.52 -9.64 5.82
C PRO A 289 -19.68 -10.21 5.01
N GLY A 290 -19.45 -11.24 4.19
CA GLY A 290 -20.51 -11.97 3.47
C GLY A 290 -21.16 -13.08 4.30
N GLY A 291 -20.71 -13.27 5.54
CA GLY A 291 -21.11 -14.34 6.43
C GLY A 291 -22.26 -14.01 7.38
N VAL A 292 -22.55 -14.95 8.27
CA VAL A 292 -23.62 -14.82 9.29
C VAL A 292 -23.37 -13.67 10.27
N LEU A 293 -22.10 -13.31 10.49
CA LEU A 293 -21.73 -12.24 11.41
C LEU A 293 -21.95 -10.85 10.81
N GLY A 294 -21.92 -10.69 9.48
CA GLY A 294 -22.03 -9.38 8.82
C GLY A 294 -20.83 -8.47 9.10
N TYR A 295 -21.04 -7.15 9.07
CA TYR A 295 -19.98 -6.15 9.24
C TYR A 295 -19.62 -5.93 10.70
N PRO A 296 -18.34 -5.69 11.03
CA PRO A 296 -17.97 -5.25 12.38
C PRO A 296 -18.57 -3.87 12.70
N THR A 297 -18.92 -3.68 13.97
CA THR A 297 -19.49 -2.44 14.55
C THR A 297 -18.59 -1.83 15.63
N THR A 298 -17.49 -2.54 15.95
CA THR A 298 -16.44 -2.11 16.86
C THR A 298 -15.11 -2.59 16.32
N ASP A 299 -14.04 -1.89 16.67
CA ASP A 299 -12.69 -2.47 16.69
C ASP A 299 -12.59 -3.62 17.69
N GLU A 300 -11.44 -4.31 17.72
CA GLU A 300 -11.18 -5.35 18.72
C GLU A 300 -10.88 -4.72 20.09
N LEU A 301 -11.84 -4.82 21.01
CA LEU A 301 -11.76 -4.24 22.34
C LEU A 301 -11.39 -5.29 23.39
N GLY A 302 -10.78 -4.85 24.49
CA GLY A 302 -10.64 -5.69 25.68
C GLY A 302 -11.99 -5.80 26.41
N THR A 303 -12.28 -6.96 26.98
CA THR A 303 -13.49 -7.13 27.79
C THR A 303 -13.40 -6.32 29.10
N PRO A 304 -14.53 -5.84 29.64
CA PRO A 304 -14.58 -5.07 30.89
C PRO A 304 -13.95 -5.76 32.12
N ASP A 305 -13.93 -7.09 32.15
CA ASP A 305 -13.30 -7.88 33.22
C ASP A 305 -11.78 -8.07 33.03
N GLY A 306 -11.22 -7.63 31.90
CA GLY A 306 -9.80 -7.74 31.55
C GLY A 306 -9.31 -9.15 31.17
N ARG A 307 -10.21 -10.13 31.03
CA ARG A 307 -9.83 -11.53 30.72
C ARG A 307 -9.71 -11.84 29.23
N GLY A 308 -10.42 -11.10 28.39
CA GLY A 308 -10.62 -11.45 26.99
C GLY A 308 -10.64 -10.24 26.07
N ARG A 309 -10.97 -10.54 24.81
CA ARG A 309 -11.19 -9.55 23.75
C ARG A 309 -12.44 -9.87 22.96
N TYR A 310 -13.02 -8.88 22.30
CA TYR A 310 -14.21 -9.07 21.49
C TYR A 310 -14.34 -8.07 20.34
N ASN A 311 -15.12 -8.48 19.34
CA ASN A 311 -15.72 -7.59 18.34
C ASN A 311 -17.24 -7.81 18.33
N HIS A 312 -18.00 -6.74 18.06
CA HIS A 312 -19.43 -6.82 17.74
C HIS A 312 -19.66 -6.66 16.23
N PHE A 313 -20.71 -7.29 15.72
CA PHE A 313 -21.03 -7.31 14.30
C PHE A 313 -22.54 -7.14 14.04
N THR A 314 -22.90 -6.77 12.80
CA THR A 314 -24.26 -6.41 12.38
C THR A 314 -25.20 -7.59 12.10
N GLY A 315 -24.70 -8.83 12.10
CA GLY A 315 -25.45 -10.05 11.71
C GLY A 315 -26.86 -10.12 12.32
N THR A 316 -27.77 -10.84 11.67
CA THR A 316 -29.21 -10.81 12.03
C THR A 316 -29.47 -11.05 13.52
N GLY A 317 -30.05 -10.06 14.21
CA GLY A 317 -30.25 -10.08 15.68
C GLY A 317 -29.02 -9.66 16.50
N GLY A 318 -28.01 -9.10 15.84
CA GLY A 318 -26.68 -8.81 16.36
C GLY A 318 -25.79 -10.05 16.40
N ALA A 319 -24.48 -9.84 16.25
CA ALA A 319 -23.47 -10.88 16.36
C ALA A 319 -22.26 -10.39 17.17
N SER A 320 -21.53 -11.31 17.78
CA SER A 320 -20.30 -11.01 18.52
C SER A 320 -19.36 -12.20 18.48
N VAL A 321 -18.07 -11.93 18.49
CA VAL A 321 -17.04 -12.95 18.71
C VAL A 321 -16.26 -12.54 19.95
N TYR A 322 -16.17 -13.42 20.92
CA TYR A 322 -15.41 -13.23 22.15
C TYR A 322 -14.28 -14.25 22.20
N TRP A 323 -13.14 -13.82 22.73
CA TRP A 323 -11.96 -14.66 22.92
C TRP A 323 -11.41 -14.52 24.34
N THR A 324 -11.00 -15.64 24.92
CA THR A 324 -10.09 -15.70 26.08
C THR A 324 -8.99 -16.74 25.83
N PRO A 325 -7.86 -16.69 26.56
CA PRO A 325 -6.84 -17.73 26.50
C PRO A 325 -7.37 -19.14 26.83
N GLU A 326 -8.39 -19.24 27.70
CA GLU A 326 -8.94 -20.52 28.17
C GLU A 326 -9.96 -21.12 27.20
N THR A 327 -10.80 -20.29 26.58
CA THR A 327 -11.93 -20.76 25.75
C THR A 327 -11.60 -20.75 24.27
N GLY A 328 -10.71 -19.87 23.80
CA GLY A 328 -10.59 -19.59 22.38
C GLY A 328 -11.70 -18.65 21.88
N ALA A 329 -11.73 -18.43 20.56
CA ALA A 329 -12.62 -17.45 19.93
C ALA A 329 -13.94 -18.10 19.52
N HIS A 330 -15.05 -17.62 20.08
CA HIS A 330 -16.38 -18.15 19.82
C HIS A 330 -17.37 -17.05 19.46
N GLU A 331 -18.16 -17.34 18.42
CA GLU A 331 -19.25 -16.51 17.97
C GLU A 331 -20.53 -16.78 18.77
N VAL A 332 -21.26 -15.70 19.05
CA VAL A 332 -22.61 -15.73 19.61
C VAL A 332 -23.44 -14.73 18.82
N TYR A 333 -24.58 -15.14 18.28
CA TYR A 333 -25.42 -14.28 17.44
C TYR A 333 -26.91 -14.52 17.66
N GLY A 334 -27.75 -13.69 17.05
CA GLY A 334 -29.20 -13.82 17.08
C GLY A 334 -29.81 -13.75 18.50
N GLY A 335 -30.90 -14.48 18.71
CA GLY A 335 -31.64 -14.47 19.98
C GLY A 335 -30.81 -14.91 21.19
N ILE A 336 -29.87 -15.84 20.99
CA ILE A 336 -28.95 -16.30 22.05
C ILE A 336 -28.06 -15.15 22.52
N ARG A 337 -27.45 -14.40 21.58
CA ARG A 337 -26.65 -13.22 21.92
C ARG A 337 -27.47 -12.15 22.63
N VAL A 338 -28.69 -11.87 22.15
CA VAL A 338 -29.58 -10.89 22.79
C VAL A 338 -29.84 -11.28 24.25
N ARG A 339 -30.13 -12.55 24.52
CA ARG A 339 -30.34 -13.03 25.88
C ARG A 339 -29.09 -12.92 26.75
N TRP A 340 -27.93 -13.33 26.22
CA TRP A 340 -26.67 -13.21 26.95
C TRP A 340 -26.31 -11.75 27.27
N ALA A 341 -26.59 -10.83 26.34
CA ALA A 341 -26.43 -9.39 26.56
C ALA A 341 -27.31 -8.87 27.71
N GLU A 342 -28.58 -9.28 27.78
CA GLU A 342 -29.51 -8.93 28.87
C GLU A 342 -29.02 -9.42 30.24
N LEU A 343 -28.33 -10.57 30.27
CA LEU A 343 -27.76 -11.14 31.48
C LEU A 343 -26.45 -10.45 31.91
N GLY A 344 -25.89 -9.56 31.09
CA GLY A 344 -24.67 -8.83 31.40
C GLY A 344 -23.40 -9.38 30.75
N TRP A 345 -23.53 -10.09 29.63
CA TRP A 345 -22.41 -10.58 28.80
C TRP A 345 -21.46 -11.51 29.57
N GLU A 346 -20.15 -11.33 29.40
CA GLU A 346 -19.09 -12.13 30.04
C GLU A 346 -19.08 -12.03 31.57
N ARG A 347 -19.72 -10.99 32.13
CA ARG A 347 -19.88 -10.81 33.58
C ARG A 347 -21.16 -11.45 34.13
N SER A 348 -21.99 -12.04 33.27
CA SER A 348 -23.16 -12.80 33.69
C SER A 348 -22.75 -14.08 34.44
N TYR A 349 -23.72 -14.75 35.04
CA TYR A 349 -23.49 -16.03 35.70
C TYR A 349 -23.05 -17.15 34.74
N LEU A 350 -23.20 -16.95 33.42
CA LEU A 350 -22.82 -17.91 32.38
C LEU A 350 -21.33 -17.81 32.02
N GLY A 351 -20.71 -16.64 32.16
CA GLY A 351 -19.33 -16.39 31.74
C GLY A 351 -19.17 -16.26 30.22
N TYR A 352 -18.02 -16.69 29.70
CA TYR A 352 -17.67 -16.64 28.28
C TYR A 352 -18.27 -17.80 27.48
N PRO A 353 -18.52 -17.62 26.17
CA PRO A 353 -18.87 -18.73 25.29
C PRO A 353 -17.68 -19.71 25.16
N VAL A 354 -17.98 -21.01 25.18
CA VAL A 354 -17.03 -22.12 24.98
C VAL A 354 -17.36 -22.96 23.73
N SER A 355 -18.43 -22.60 23.02
CA SER A 355 -18.80 -23.17 21.74
C SER A 355 -19.30 -22.06 20.80
N GLY A 356 -19.23 -22.31 19.50
CA GLY A 356 -20.13 -21.63 18.56
C GLY A 356 -21.57 -22.15 18.70
N GLU A 357 -22.50 -21.54 17.98
CA GLU A 357 -23.88 -22.00 17.98
C GLU A 357 -24.01 -23.38 17.28
N HIS A 358 -24.60 -24.36 17.96
CA HIS A 358 -24.73 -25.73 17.46
C HIS A 358 -26.19 -26.23 17.53
N ASP A 359 -26.52 -27.24 16.73
CA ASP A 359 -27.86 -27.82 16.69
C ASP A 359 -28.14 -28.67 17.95
N VAL A 360 -29.33 -28.50 18.50
CA VAL A 360 -29.92 -29.33 19.57
C VAL A 360 -31.34 -29.74 19.19
N PRO A 361 -31.94 -30.80 19.78
CA PRO A 361 -33.25 -31.29 19.35
C PRO A 361 -34.37 -30.23 19.34
N VAL A 362 -34.32 -29.25 20.25
CA VAL A 362 -35.31 -28.18 20.37
C VAL A 362 -35.02 -26.98 19.46
N GLY A 363 -33.83 -26.90 18.86
CA GLY A 363 -33.41 -25.77 18.04
C GLY A 363 -31.89 -25.61 18.01
N ARG A 364 -31.38 -24.52 18.59
CA ARG A 364 -29.96 -24.16 18.57
C ARG A 364 -29.47 -23.81 19.96
N ALA A 365 -28.21 -24.05 20.27
CA ALA A 365 -27.65 -23.73 21.57
C ALA A 365 -26.23 -23.16 21.47
N THR A 366 -25.83 -22.41 22.50
CA THR A 366 -24.44 -22.02 22.74
C THR A 366 -24.08 -22.37 24.17
N ASP A 367 -22.96 -23.07 24.33
CA ASP A 367 -22.42 -23.39 25.64
C ASP A 367 -21.52 -22.25 26.12
N PHE A 368 -21.62 -21.96 27.41
CA PHE A 368 -20.82 -20.98 28.14
C PHE A 368 -20.07 -21.68 29.28
N GLU A 369 -19.06 -21.01 29.84
CA GLU A 369 -18.22 -21.55 30.93
C GLU A 369 -19.04 -22.19 32.07
N HIS A 370 -20.21 -21.63 32.38
CA HIS A 370 -21.03 -22.02 33.53
C HIS A 370 -22.49 -22.31 33.19
N GLY A 371 -22.85 -22.46 31.91
CA GLY A 371 -24.21 -22.81 31.52
C GLY A 371 -24.41 -22.87 30.01
N VAL A 372 -25.67 -22.89 29.60
CA VAL A 372 -26.08 -22.95 28.19
C VAL A 372 -27.24 -22.00 27.95
N ILE A 373 -27.30 -21.42 26.76
CA ILE A 373 -28.48 -20.73 26.25
C ILE A 373 -29.00 -21.49 25.02
N GLU A 374 -30.29 -21.82 25.03
CA GLU A 374 -30.98 -22.56 23.98
C GLU A 374 -32.04 -21.66 23.31
N TRP A 375 -32.03 -21.58 21.98
CA TRP A 375 -33.10 -21.00 21.17
C TRP A 375 -33.97 -22.09 20.58
N HIS A 376 -35.27 -22.00 20.81
CA HIS A 376 -36.27 -22.97 20.39
C HIS A 376 -36.79 -22.63 19.00
N ARG A 377 -36.59 -23.53 18.04
CA ARG A 377 -36.93 -23.28 16.62
C ARG A 377 -38.42 -23.05 16.39
N ASP A 378 -39.26 -23.78 17.12
CA ASP A 378 -40.71 -23.80 16.89
C ASP A 378 -41.44 -22.62 17.55
N THR A 379 -40.92 -22.10 18.65
CA THR A 379 -41.56 -21.03 19.44
C THR A 379 -40.84 -19.70 19.35
N GLY A 380 -39.56 -19.69 18.94
CA GLY A 380 -38.68 -18.53 19.03
C GLY A 380 -38.24 -18.19 20.46
N GLU A 381 -38.59 -19.02 21.45
CA GLU A 381 -38.23 -18.83 22.85
C GLU A 381 -36.73 -19.00 23.06
N VAL A 382 -36.13 -18.18 23.92
CA VAL A 382 -34.73 -18.30 24.34
C VAL A 382 -34.70 -18.58 25.83
N THR A 383 -34.06 -19.69 26.23
CA THR A 383 -33.93 -20.09 27.63
C THR A 383 -32.47 -20.21 28.02
N ASP A 384 -32.15 -19.83 29.26
CA ASP A 384 -30.82 -19.90 29.86
C ASP A 384 -30.84 -20.77 31.12
N ARG A 385 -29.80 -21.59 31.32
CA ARG A 385 -29.66 -22.44 32.51
C ARG A 385 -28.20 -22.68 32.89
N PRO A 386 -27.87 -22.83 34.18
CA PRO A 386 -26.51 -23.18 34.61
C PRO A 386 -26.17 -24.62 34.22
N ASN A 387 -24.88 -24.93 34.22
CA ASN A 387 -24.39 -26.30 34.10
C ASN A 387 -24.90 -27.16 35.27
N PRO A 388 -25.21 -28.45 35.04
CA PRO A 388 -25.79 -29.36 36.04
C PRO A 388 -24.88 -29.67 37.22
#